data_AF-A0AAU7X593-F1
#
_entry.id   AF-A0AAU7X593-F1
#
_cell.length_a   1.000
_cell.length_b   1.000
_cell.length_c   1.000
_cell.angle_alpha   90.00
_cell.angle_beta   90.00
_cell.angle_gamma   90.00
#
_symmetry.space_group_name_H-M   'P 1'
#
loop_
_entity.id
_entity.type
_entity.pdbx_description
1 polymer ?
#
loop_
_entity_poly.entity_id
_entity_poly.type
_entity_poly.pdbx_seq_one_letter_code
_entity_poly.pdbx_strand_id
1 'polypeptide(L)'
;MQDLLRQQWLELRQRLSGLVESRSSVSLRIPGKERMWWGRLDDAAPICIDWPVHVMGESQTHHAIYHARADVGAVLLGGGDFARSLGDFGGVMPILFDEQARHIGHMDGPAASVQDIAAALQRGGNAVLIKGVPVILGTTGTRMAMNAQLFEKCAKAFTLAKASGAKMTLLPWWVVLVANGRLMKDEKRATQCFARGEIPPENRGY
;
A
#
# COMPACT_ATOMS: atom_id res chain seq x y z
N MET A 1 9.12 21.18 1.98
CA MET A 1 8.72 19.78 2.27
C MET A 1 7.22 19.56 2.13
N GLN A 2 6.38 20.31 2.84
CA GLN A 2 4.92 20.12 2.77
C GLN A 2 4.34 20.42 1.38
N ASP A 3 4.78 21.51 0.74
CA ASP A 3 4.35 21.85 -0.63
C ASP A 3 4.80 20.80 -1.65
N LEU A 4 6.01 20.25 -1.49
CA LEU A 4 6.52 19.15 -2.31
C LEU A 4 5.61 17.91 -2.18
N LEU A 5 5.27 17.51 -0.95
CA LEU A 5 4.37 16.37 -0.75
C LEU A 5 2.96 16.65 -1.26
N ARG A 6 2.46 17.89 -1.16
CA ARG A 6 1.18 18.28 -1.73
C ARG A 6 1.19 18.17 -3.26
N GLN A 7 2.25 18.62 -3.92
CA GLN A 7 2.45 18.45 -5.36
C GLN A 7 2.53 16.97 -5.75
N GLN A 8 3.32 16.17 -5.02
CA GLN A 8 3.37 14.72 -5.23
C GLN A 8 2.00 14.06 -5.10
N TRP A 9 1.17 14.49 -4.14
CA TRP A 9 -0.19 13.96 -4.01
C TRP A 9 -1.02 14.22 -5.27
N LEU A 10 -0.91 15.42 -5.88
CA LEU A 10 -1.62 15.76 -7.11
C LEU A 10 -1.12 14.93 -8.31
N GLU A 11 0.20 14.68 -8.40
CA GLU A 11 0.78 13.80 -9.42
C GLU A 11 0.31 12.34 -9.24
N LEU A 12 0.27 11.85 -8.00
CA LEU A 12 -0.25 10.52 -7.69
C LEU A 12 -1.72 10.39 -8.05
N ARG A 13 -2.52 11.42 -7.78
CA ARG A 13 -3.92 11.46 -8.17
C ARG A 13 -4.08 11.23 -9.68
N GLN A 14 -3.31 11.94 -10.50
CA GLN A 14 -3.32 11.76 -11.95
C GLN A 14 -2.86 10.36 -12.37
N ARG A 15 -1.79 9.85 -11.76
CA ARG A 15 -1.22 8.54 -12.09
C ARG A 15 -2.13 7.36 -11.72
N LEU A 16 -2.89 7.50 -10.63
CA LEU A 16 -3.82 6.48 -10.14
C LEU A 16 -5.19 6.56 -10.84
N SER A 17 -5.50 7.70 -11.47
CA SER A 17 -6.72 7.86 -12.26
C SER A 17 -6.78 6.81 -13.38
N GLY A 18 -7.86 6.03 -13.39
CA GLY A 18 -8.07 4.95 -14.36
C GLY A 18 -7.39 3.62 -14.00
N LEU A 19 -6.52 3.59 -12.98
CA LEU A 19 -6.01 2.33 -12.41
C LEU A 19 -6.92 1.80 -11.30
N VAL A 20 -7.48 2.71 -10.50
CA VAL A 20 -8.33 2.39 -9.34
C VAL A 20 -9.61 3.22 -9.38
N GLU A 21 -10.58 2.85 -8.54
CA GLU A 21 -11.83 3.61 -8.41
C GLU A 21 -11.59 5.08 -8.04
N SER A 22 -12.37 5.98 -8.63
CA SER A 22 -12.25 7.44 -8.40
C SER A 22 -12.49 7.85 -6.96
N ARG A 23 -13.23 7.05 -6.18
CA ARG A 23 -13.49 7.31 -4.75
C ARG A 23 -12.40 6.78 -3.81
N SER A 24 -11.38 6.10 -4.34
CA SER A 24 -10.24 5.63 -3.54
C SER A 24 -9.58 6.81 -2.83
N SER A 25 -9.09 6.61 -1.62
CA SER A 25 -8.38 7.63 -0.86
C SER A 25 -6.88 7.37 -0.82
N VAL A 26 -6.12 8.46 -0.82
CA VAL A 26 -4.65 8.46 -0.82
C VAL A 26 -4.16 9.37 0.28
N SER A 27 -3.15 8.92 1.02
CA SER A 27 -2.40 9.79 1.93
C SER A 27 -0.90 9.71 1.75
N LEU A 28 -0.24 10.81 2.12
CA LEU A 28 1.22 10.91 2.25
C LEU A 28 1.56 11.37 3.66
N ARG A 29 2.42 10.61 4.35
CA ARG A 29 2.97 10.99 5.65
C ARG A 29 3.84 12.22 5.50
N ILE A 30 3.75 13.16 6.45
CA ILE A 30 4.67 14.29 6.54
C ILE A 30 5.79 13.91 7.52
N PRO A 31 7.03 13.66 7.07
CA PRO A 31 8.12 13.24 7.94
C PRO A 31 8.37 14.22 9.09
N GLY A 32 8.70 13.70 10.27
CA GLY A 32 9.01 14.50 11.46
C GLY A 32 7.80 15.23 12.06
N LYS A 33 6.59 14.97 11.54
CA LYS A 33 5.33 15.53 12.04
C LYS A 33 4.31 14.42 12.21
N GLU A 34 3.43 14.57 13.18
CA GLU A 34 2.26 13.71 13.35
C GLU A 34 1.12 14.19 12.46
N ARG A 35 1.39 14.23 11.14
CA ARG A 35 0.47 14.75 10.13
C ARG A 35 0.56 13.96 8.84
N MET A 36 -0.52 14.03 8.06
CA MET A 36 -0.55 13.53 6.69
C MET A 36 -1.28 14.50 5.76
N TRP A 37 -0.89 14.49 4.49
CA TRP A 37 -1.80 14.89 3.42
C TRP A 37 -2.75 13.74 3.14
N TRP A 38 -4.05 14.00 3.06
CA TRP A 38 -5.07 12.99 2.74
C TRP A 38 -6.14 13.58 1.82
N GLY A 39 -6.70 12.76 0.95
CA GLY A 39 -7.85 13.10 0.12
C GLY A 39 -8.28 11.91 -0.73
N ARG A 40 -9.41 12.03 -1.42
CA ARG A 40 -9.88 11.10 -2.44
C ARG A 40 -9.36 11.48 -3.82
N LEU A 41 -9.33 10.51 -4.73
CA LEU A 41 -8.84 10.75 -6.09
C LEU A 41 -9.77 11.67 -6.91
N ASP A 42 -11.02 11.87 -6.51
CA ASP A 42 -11.92 12.86 -7.09
C ASP A 42 -11.81 14.25 -6.44
N ASP A 43 -11.11 14.39 -5.30
CA ASP A 43 -10.90 15.68 -4.65
C ASP A 43 -9.99 16.59 -5.48
N ALA A 44 -10.30 17.89 -5.52
CA ALA A 44 -9.49 18.88 -6.23
C ALA A 44 -8.07 19.01 -5.64
N ALA A 45 -7.93 18.85 -4.33
CA ALA A 45 -6.67 18.96 -3.59
C ALA A 45 -6.74 18.17 -2.28
N PRO A 46 -5.59 17.74 -1.72
CA PRO A 46 -5.58 17.07 -0.42
C PRO A 46 -5.75 18.08 0.72
N ILE A 47 -6.26 17.60 1.85
CA ILE A 47 -6.27 18.31 3.13
C ILE A 47 -5.13 17.82 4.02
N CYS A 48 -4.63 18.71 4.88
CA CYS A 48 -3.62 18.37 5.89
C CYS A 48 -4.33 17.98 7.18
N ILE A 49 -4.11 16.76 7.66
CA ILE A 49 -4.75 16.23 8.88
C ILE A 49 -3.69 16.06 9.95
N ASP A 50 -3.92 16.68 11.11
CA ASP A 50 -3.20 16.44 12.37
C ASP A 50 -3.67 15.15 13.04
N TRP A 51 -2.73 14.32 13.51
CA TRP A 51 -3.03 13.19 14.37
C TRP A 51 -3.09 13.64 15.84
N PRO A 52 -3.90 13.01 16.71
CA PRO A 52 -5.08 12.17 16.42
C PRO A 52 -6.38 12.99 16.26
N VAL A 53 -6.33 14.32 16.45
CA VAL A 53 -7.48 15.20 16.74
C VAL A 53 -8.53 15.28 15.61
N HIS A 54 -8.18 14.96 14.37
CA HIS A 54 -9.04 15.18 13.19
C HIS A 54 -9.28 13.92 12.33
N VAL A 55 -9.18 12.74 12.92
CA VAL A 55 -9.21 11.48 12.18
C VAL A 55 -10.60 10.82 12.23
N MET A 56 -11.34 10.86 11.12
CA MET A 56 -12.66 10.23 10.97
C MET A 56 -12.78 9.46 9.64
N GLY A 57 -13.65 8.43 9.61
CA GLY A 57 -13.92 7.66 8.40
C GLY A 57 -12.67 6.97 7.83
N GLU A 58 -12.48 7.04 6.52
CA GLU A 58 -11.33 6.41 5.85
C GLU A 58 -9.97 6.93 6.34
N SER A 59 -9.88 8.22 6.69
CA SER A 59 -8.63 8.79 7.23
C SER A 59 -8.16 8.08 8.50
N GLN A 60 -9.07 7.43 9.25
CA GLN A 60 -8.75 6.58 10.40
C GLN A 60 -7.98 5.33 10.02
N THR A 61 -8.34 4.69 8.92
CA THR A 61 -7.61 3.55 8.37
C THR A 61 -6.20 3.96 7.99
N HIS A 62 -6.02 5.09 7.28
CA HIS A 62 -4.70 5.60 6.91
C HIS A 62 -3.83 5.89 8.14
N HIS A 63 -4.38 6.55 9.17
CA HIS A 63 -3.68 6.82 10.41
C HIS A 63 -3.25 5.54 11.14
N ALA A 64 -4.15 4.57 11.29
CA ALA A 64 -3.85 3.30 11.96
C ALA A 64 -2.72 2.53 11.25
N ILE A 65 -2.66 2.60 9.92
CA ILE A 65 -1.56 2.02 9.14
C ILE A 65 -0.23 2.71 9.46
N TYR A 66 -0.17 4.05 9.47
CA TYR A 66 1.06 4.77 9.81
C TYR A 66 1.53 4.49 11.25
N HIS A 67 0.58 4.30 12.17
CA HIS A 67 0.89 3.89 13.54
C HIS A 67 1.44 2.46 13.61
N ALA A 68 0.86 1.52 12.83
CA ALA A 68 1.32 0.14 12.79
C ALA A 68 2.65 -0.06 12.04
N ARG A 69 2.95 0.79 11.05
CA ARG A 69 4.08 0.63 10.12
C ARG A 69 4.89 1.92 10.00
N ALA A 70 6.00 1.99 10.74
CA ALA A 70 6.87 3.15 10.78
C ALA A 70 7.63 3.41 9.46
N ASP A 71 7.75 2.42 8.58
CA ASP A 71 8.37 2.50 7.26
C ASP A 71 7.45 3.05 6.16
N VAL A 72 6.14 3.15 6.42
CA VAL A 72 5.17 3.55 5.41
C VAL A 72 5.13 5.08 5.29
N GLY A 73 5.28 5.55 4.05
CA GLY A 73 5.23 6.96 3.67
C GLY A 73 4.00 7.34 2.87
N ALA A 74 3.33 6.35 2.26
CA ALA A 74 2.16 6.55 1.43
C ALA A 74 1.20 5.36 1.57
N VAL A 75 -0.10 5.67 1.55
CA VAL A 75 -1.18 4.68 1.64
C VAL A 75 -2.21 4.99 0.58
N LEU A 76 -2.64 3.96 -0.15
CA LEU A 76 -3.83 3.95 -0.99
C LEU A 76 -4.85 3.01 -0.37
N LEU A 77 -6.06 3.50 -0.14
CA LEU A 77 -7.23 2.73 0.23
C LEU A 77 -8.17 2.71 -0.97
N GLY A 78 -8.25 1.54 -1.63
CA GLY A 78 -8.90 1.33 -2.90
C GLY A 78 -8.03 0.52 -3.84
N GLY A 79 -8.61 0.10 -4.97
CA GLY A 79 -7.93 -0.75 -5.94
C GLY A 79 -8.66 -0.79 -7.28
N GLY A 80 -8.04 -1.43 -8.26
CA GLY A 80 -8.70 -1.76 -9.52
C GLY A 80 -9.70 -2.91 -9.35
N ASP A 81 -10.33 -3.30 -10.45
CA ASP A 81 -11.40 -4.31 -10.43
C ASP A 81 -10.93 -5.65 -9.87
N PHE A 82 -9.73 -6.10 -10.28
CA PHE A 82 -9.22 -7.39 -9.84
C PHE A 82 -8.74 -7.36 -8.40
N ALA A 83 -8.08 -6.28 -7.96
CA ALA A 83 -7.72 -6.09 -6.57
C ALA A 83 -8.97 -6.12 -5.66
N ARG A 84 -10.06 -5.45 -6.04
CA ARG A 84 -11.32 -5.45 -5.27
C ARG A 84 -11.97 -6.82 -5.22
N SER A 85 -11.93 -7.56 -6.33
CA SER A 85 -12.51 -8.92 -6.38
C SER A 85 -11.81 -9.93 -5.47
N LEU A 86 -10.59 -9.64 -4.95
CA LEU A 86 -9.85 -10.56 -4.09
C LEU A 86 -10.67 -11.03 -2.87
N GLY A 87 -11.57 -10.19 -2.34
CA GLY A 87 -12.48 -10.57 -1.25
C GLY A 87 -13.28 -11.84 -1.57
N ASP A 88 -13.81 -11.94 -2.78
CA ASP A 88 -14.58 -13.10 -3.27
C ASP A 88 -13.70 -14.35 -3.45
N PHE A 89 -12.38 -14.15 -3.53
CA PHE A 89 -11.38 -15.19 -3.66
C PHE A 89 -10.59 -15.45 -2.37
N GLY A 90 -11.17 -15.13 -1.21
CA GLY A 90 -10.62 -15.45 0.12
C GLY A 90 -9.70 -14.37 0.70
N GLY A 91 -9.56 -13.23 0.02
CA GLY A 91 -8.93 -12.03 0.56
C GLY A 91 -7.40 -12.05 0.69
N VAL A 92 -6.75 -13.15 0.33
CA VAL A 92 -5.29 -13.31 0.39
C VAL A 92 -4.78 -13.84 -0.94
N MET A 93 -3.81 -13.15 -1.52
CA MET A 93 -3.12 -13.58 -2.74
C MET A 93 -1.77 -14.23 -2.39
N PRO A 94 -1.50 -15.47 -2.83
CA PRO A 94 -0.19 -16.09 -2.66
C PRO A 94 0.88 -15.38 -3.51
N ILE A 95 2.15 -15.63 -3.23
CA ILE A 95 3.25 -15.12 -4.05
C ILE A 95 3.37 -15.96 -5.32
N LEU A 96 2.97 -15.37 -6.45
CA LEU A 96 3.01 -15.99 -7.77
C LEU A 96 4.20 -15.49 -8.61
N PHE A 97 4.67 -14.27 -8.36
CA PHE A 97 5.70 -13.59 -9.15
C PHE A 97 6.83 -13.10 -8.26
N ASP A 98 8.06 -13.04 -8.80
CA ASP A 98 9.22 -12.53 -8.08
C ASP A 98 9.16 -11.01 -7.90
N GLU A 99 8.61 -10.25 -8.86
CA GLU A 99 8.37 -8.81 -8.62
C GLU A 99 7.35 -8.58 -7.50
N GLN A 100 6.31 -9.43 -7.40
CA GLN A 100 5.36 -9.39 -6.29
C GLN A 100 6.10 -9.62 -4.96
N ALA A 101 6.95 -10.64 -4.89
CA ALA A 101 7.77 -10.91 -3.71
C ALA A 101 8.70 -9.73 -3.35
N ARG A 102 9.22 -9.02 -4.36
CA ARG A 102 10.18 -7.92 -4.17
C ARG A 102 9.53 -6.61 -3.70
N HIS A 103 8.27 -6.38 -4.03
CA HIS A 103 7.61 -5.08 -3.86
C HIS A 103 6.37 -5.11 -2.98
N ILE A 104 5.58 -6.17 -3.09
CA ILE A 104 4.37 -6.37 -2.30
C ILE A 104 4.69 -7.23 -1.07
N GLY A 105 5.47 -8.29 -1.23
CA GLY A 105 5.73 -9.24 -0.17
C GLY A 105 4.48 -10.03 0.23
N HIS A 106 4.54 -10.70 1.38
CA HIS A 106 3.45 -11.55 1.85
C HIS A 106 2.22 -10.75 2.27
N MET A 107 1.06 -11.16 1.80
CA MET A 107 -0.23 -10.73 2.38
C MET A 107 -0.55 -11.60 3.60
N ASP A 108 -0.88 -10.94 4.70
CA ASP A 108 -1.55 -11.59 5.84
C ASP A 108 -3.07 -11.65 5.63
N GLY A 109 -3.77 -12.28 6.58
CA GLY A 109 -5.23 -12.35 6.58
C GLY A 109 -5.87 -10.94 6.58
N PRO A 110 -7.08 -10.81 6.01
CA PRO A 110 -7.78 -9.53 5.93
C PRO A 110 -8.11 -8.98 7.33
N ALA A 111 -8.04 -7.66 7.50
CA ALA A 111 -8.49 -6.98 8.71
C ALA A 111 -9.99 -6.69 8.62
N ALA A 112 -10.77 -7.13 9.60
CA ALA A 112 -12.20 -6.85 9.66
C ALA A 112 -12.50 -5.44 10.23
N SER A 113 -11.58 -4.91 11.03
CA SER A 113 -11.72 -3.62 11.71
C SER A 113 -10.41 -2.83 11.72
N VAL A 114 -10.46 -1.58 12.21
CA VAL A 114 -9.26 -0.73 12.35
C VAL A 114 -8.30 -1.30 13.41
N GLN A 115 -8.85 -1.97 14.42
CA GLN A 115 -8.13 -2.59 15.52
C GLN A 115 -7.27 -3.77 15.04
N ASP A 116 -7.69 -4.46 13.98
CA ASP A 116 -7.01 -5.63 13.43
C ASP A 116 -5.87 -5.26 12.46
N ILE A 117 -5.75 -3.99 12.06
CA ILE A 117 -4.79 -3.52 11.06
C ILE A 117 -3.35 -3.87 11.44
N ALA A 118 -2.98 -3.71 12.71
CA ALA A 118 -1.62 -4.00 13.16
C ALA A 118 -1.26 -5.49 13.00
N ALA A 119 -2.21 -6.39 13.31
CA ALA A 119 -2.03 -7.82 13.12
C ALA A 119 -1.97 -8.18 11.62
N ALA A 120 -2.85 -7.59 10.81
CA ALA A 120 -2.91 -7.84 9.37
C ALA A 120 -1.71 -7.27 8.57
N LEU A 121 -0.84 -6.48 9.21
CA LEU A 121 0.38 -5.92 8.61
C LEU A 121 1.66 -6.48 9.23
N GLN A 122 1.55 -7.47 10.13
CA GLN A 122 2.67 -7.95 10.95
C GLN A 122 3.81 -8.56 10.12
N ARG A 123 3.52 -9.20 8.99
CA ARG A 123 4.55 -9.79 8.11
C ARG A 123 5.28 -8.79 7.21
N GLY A 124 4.96 -7.49 7.30
CA GLY A 124 5.66 -6.45 6.54
C GLY A 124 5.19 -6.31 5.09
N GLY A 125 4.16 -7.03 4.65
CA GLY A 125 3.60 -6.87 3.31
C GLY A 125 3.10 -5.44 3.02
N ASN A 126 3.14 -5.05 1.75
CA ASN A 126 2.67 -3.76 1.25
C ASN A 126 1.30 -3.82 0.58
N ALA A 127 0.56 -4.93 0.78
CA ALA A 127 -0.84 -5.01 0.42
C ALA A 127 -1.61 -5.87 1.42
N VAL A 128 -2.86 -5.46 1.69
CA VAL A 128 -3.79 -6.16 2.58
C VAL A 128 -5.22 -5.78 2.22
N LEU A 129 -6.23 -6.58 2.59
CA LEU A 129 -7.62 -6.14 2.56
C LEU A 129 -8.04 -5.66 3.95
N ILE A 130 -8.60 -4.45 4.03
CA ILE A 130 -9.17 -3.89 5.26
C ILE A 130 -10.65 -3.63 4.99
N LYS A 131 -11.53 -4.28 5.75
CA LYS A 131 -13.00 -4.23 5.55
C LYS A 131 -13.41 -4.58 4.11
N GLY A 132 -12.71 -5.53 3.51
CA GLY A 132 -12.92 -5.94 2.11
C GLY A 132 -12.36 -4.97 1.06
N VAL A 133 -11.80 -3.83 1.46
CA VAL A 133 -11.21 -2.85 0.54
C VAL A 133 -9.70 -3.08 0.43
N PRO A 134 -9.13 -3.11 -0.79
CA PRO A 134 -7.69 -3.18 -0.96
C PRO A 134 -6.98 -1.99 -0.33
N VAL A 135 -5.88 -2.26 0.37
CA VAL A 135 -4.95 -1.27 0.88
C VAL A 135 -3.58 -1.57 0.34
N ILE A 136 -2.98 -0.58 -0.32
CA ILE A 136 -1.65 -0.68 -0.91
C ILE A 136 -0.74 0.36 -0.24
N LEU A 137 0.44 -0.10 0.16
CA LEU A 137 1.41 0.67 0.92
C LEU A 137 2.65 0.96 0.08
N GLY A 138 3.36 2.01 0.45
CA GLY A 138 4.70 2.27 -0.05
C GLY A 138 5.50 3.16 0.89
N THR A 139 6.82 3.02 0.82
CA THR A 139 7.76 3.88 1.54
C THR A 139 7.76 5.33 1.02
N THR A 140 7.34 5.52 -0.25
CA THR A 140 7.06 6.82 -0.87
C THR A 140 5.78 6.72 -1.70
N GLY A 141 5.23 7.87 -2.11
CA GLY A 141 4.10 7.94 -3.02
C GLY A 141 4.33 7.18 -4.33
N THR A 142 5.49 7.40 -4.97
CA THR A 142 5.89 6.71 -6.20
C THR A 142 5.93 5.20 -6.03
N ARG A 143 6.47 4.70 -4.91
CA ARG A 143 6.52 3.27 -4.58
C ARG A 143 5.12 2.71 -4.36
N MET A 144 4.25 3.42 -3.66
CA MET A 144 2.85 3.01 -3.48
C MET A 144 2.13 2.92 -4.84
N ALA A 145 2.28 3.90 -5.73
CA ALA A 145 1.62 3.87 -7.04
C ALA A 145 2.14 2.73 -7.94
N MET A 146 3.44 2.45 -7.89
CA MET A 146 4.03 1.28 -8.55
C MET A 146 3.49 -0.03 -7.96
N ASN A 147 3.40 -0.12 -6.63
CA ASN A 147 2.83 -1.26 -5.93
C ASN A 147 1.36 -1.46 -6.31
N ALA A 148 0.57 -0.40 -6.49
CA ALA A 148 -0.83 -0.50 -6.90
C ALA A 148 -0.96 -1.12 -8.31
N GLN A 149 -0.11 -0.70 -9.25
CA GLN A 149 -0.08 -1.26 -10.60
C GLN A 149 0.33 -2.74 -10.60
N LEU A 150 1.36 -3.09 -9.83
CA LEU A 150 1.83 -4.46 -9.70
C LEU A 150 0.78 -5.34 -9.03
N PHE A 151 0.17 -4.85 -7.94
CA PHE A 151 -0.85 -5.55 -7.20
C PHE A 151 -2.07 -5.87 -8.07
N GLU A 152 -2.54 -4.91 -8.87
CA GLU A 152 -3.66 -5.13 -9.80
C GLU A 152 -3.33 -6.22 -10.84
N LYS A 153 -2.11 -6.22 -11.40
CA LYS A 153 -1.67 -7.25 -12.35
C LYS A 153 -1.62 -8.64 -11.71
N CYS A 154 -1.04 -8.73 -10.52
CA CYS A 154 -0.96 -10.00 -9.79
C CYS A 154 -2.36 -10.49 -9.40
N ALA A 155 -3.22 -9.58 -8.90
CA ALA A 155 -4.60 -9.89 -8.54
C ALA A 155 -5.37 -10.42 -9.75
N LYS A 156 -5.22 -9.80 -10.92
CA LYS A 156 -5.84 -10.28 -12.17
C LYS A 156 -5.42 -11.70 -12.51
N ALA A 157 -4.12 -12.00 -12.48
CA ALA A 157 -3.63 -13.35 -12.77
C ALA A 157 -4.18 -14.37 -11.77
N PHE A 158 -4.15 -14.03 -10.47
CA PHE A 158 -4.63 -14.91 -9.41
C PHE A 158 -6.13 -15.18 -9.49
N THR A 159 -6.96 -14.14 -9.61
CA THR A 159 -8.42 -14.28 -9.60
C THR A 159 -8.92 -15.01 -10.83
N LEU A 160 -8.34 -14.76 -12.02
CA LEU A 160 -8.65 -15.53 -13.23
C LEU A 160 -8.24 -16.99 -13.12
N ALA A 161 -7.03 -17.28 -12.58
CA ALA A 161 -6.58 -18.65 -12.38
C ALA A 161 -7.47 -19.40 -11.37
N LYS A 162 -7.83 -18.73 -10.27
CA LYS A 162 -8.69 -19.31 -9.24
C LYS A 162 -10.12 -19.53 -9.73
N ALA A 163 -10.70 -18.57 -10.46
CA ALA A 163 -12.03 -18.68 -11.04
C ALA A 163 -12.14 -19.80 -12.10
N SER A 164 -11.08 -20.05 -12.86
CA SER A 164 -11.03 -21.12 -13.85
C SER A 164 -10.67 -22.50 -13.27
N GLY A 165 -10.37 -22.58 -11.97
CA GLY A 165 -9.90 -23.82 -11.33
C GLY A 165 -8.50 -24.25 -11.80
N ALA A 166 -7.74 -23.35 -12.43
CA ALA A 166 -6.40 -23.63 -12.92
C ALA A 166 -5.44 -23.94 -11.77
N LYS A 167 -4.58 -24.93 -11.96
CA LYS A 167 -3.52 -25.24 -11.00
C LYS A 167 -2.44 -24.16 -11.08
N MET A 168 -2.31 -23.38 -10.01
CA MET A 168 -1.26 -22.37 -9.87
C MET A 168 0.04 -23.00 -9.40
N THR A 169 1.16 -22.64 -10.04
CA THR A 169 2.50 -22.96 -9.52
C THR A 169 2.97 -21.79 -8.68
N LEU A 170 3.30 -22.05 -7.42
CA LEU A 170 3.82 -21.03 -6.52
C LEU A 170 5.30 -20.79 -6.78
N LEU A 171 5.76 -19.57 -6.49
CA LEU A 171 7.16 -19.24 -6.57
C LEU A 171 7.96 -20.07 -5.55
N PRO A 172 9.13 -20.64 -5.91
CA PRO A 172 9.95 -21.39 -4.97
C PRO A 172 10.32 -20.55 -3.74
N TRP A 173 10.26 -21.16 -2.55
CA TRP A 173 10.42 -20.46 -1.27
C TRP A 173 11.73 -19.66 -1.16
N TRP A 174 12.82 -20.13 -1.78
CA TRP A 174 14.11 -19.45 -1.74
C TRP A 174 14.14 -18.18 -2.59
N VAL A 175 13.40 -18.14 -3.71
CA VAL A 175 13.23 -16.92 -4.52
C VAL A 175 12.45 -15.89 -3.71
N VAL A 176 11.37 -16.34 -3.06
CA VAL A 176 10.53 -15.51 -2.18
C VAL A 176 11.36 -14.93 -1.05
N LEU A 177 12.22 -15.74 -0.43
CA LEU A 177 13.11 -15.31 0.65
C LEU A 177 14.09 -14.22 0.20
N VAL A 178 14.76 -14.41 -0.93
CA VAL A 178 15.74 -13.44 -1.47
C VAL A 178 15.07 -12.13 -1.85
N ALA A 179 13.93 -12.20 -2.56
CA ALA A 179 13.18 -11.03 -2.99
C ALA A 179 12.62 -10.22 -1.81
N ASN A 180 11.99 -10.89 -0.83
CA ASN A 180 11.51 -10.25 0.40
C ASN A 180 12.66 -9.67 1.23
N GLY A 181 13.83 -10.31 1.26
CA GLY A 181 14.99 -9.78 1.96
C GLY A 181 15.44 -8.41 1.43
N ARG A 182 15.23 -8.12 0.13
CA ARG A 182 15.49 -6.79 -0.45
C ARG A 182 14.39 -5.79 -0.07
N LEU A 183 13.14 -6.24 -0.02
CA LEU A 183 12.02 -5.42 0.45
C LEU A 183 12.23 -4.93 1.88
N MET A 184 12.53 -5.87 2.80
CA MET A 184 12.76 -5.56 4.22
C MET A 184 13.92 -4.58 4.43
N LYS A 185 14.96 -4.61 3.58
CA LYS A 185 16.07 -3.64 3.63
C LYS A 185 15.60 -2.23 3.26
N ASP A 186 14.77 -2.11 2.23
CA ASP A 186 14.21 -0.82 1.82
C ASP A 186 13.28 -0.25 2.89
N GLU A 187 12.43 -1.09 3.49
CA GLU A 187 11.51 -0.71 4.57
C GLU A 187 12.29 -0.26 5.82
N LYS A 188 13.30 -1.02 6.24
CA LYS A 188 14.18 -0.63 7.35
C LYS A 188 14.87 0.71 7.10
N ARG A 189 15.34 0.95 5.87
CA ARG A 189 15.93 2.24 5.48
C ARG A 189 14.89 3.37 5.55
N ALA A 190 13.66 3.11 5.11
CA ALA A 190 12.57 4.07 5.17
C ALA A 190 12.22 4.43 6.62
N THR A 191 12.12 3.45 7.52
CA THR A 191 11.93 3.68 8.96
C THR A 191 12.98 4.64 9.51
N GLN A 192 14.26 4.41 9.18
CA GLN A 192 15.36 5.27 9.63
C GLN A 192 15.25 6.71 9.09
N CYS A 193 14.79 6.89 7.85
CA CYS A 193 14.59 8.23 7.28
C CYS A 193 13.43 8.94 7.98
N PHE A 194 12.28 8.27 8.17
CA PHE A 194 11.14 8.87 8.86
C PHE A 194 11.45 9.23 10.32
N ALA A 195 12.26 8.42 11.01
CA ALA A 195 12.74 8.72 12.36
C ALA A 195 13.60 9.99 12.42
N ARG A 196 14.28 10.35 11.33
CA ARG A 196 15.02 11.62 11.19
C ARG A 196 14.19 12.77 10.62
N GLY A 197 12.91 12.54 10.32
CA GLY A 197 12.07 13.54 9.66
C GLY A 197 12.41 13.78 8.19
N GLU A 198 12.97 12.78 7.52
CA GLU A 198 13.38 12.82 6.11
C GLU A 198 12.43 11.98 5.23
N ILE A 199 12.30 12.36 3.95
CA ILE A 199 11.66 11.50 2.95
C ILE A 199 12.67 10.41 2.54
N PRO A 200 12.29 9.12 2.55
CA PRO A 200 13.14 8.06 2.04
C PRO A 200 13.56 8.31 0.59
N PRO A 201 14.82 8.06 0.22
CA PRO A 201 15.27 8.26 -1.14
C PRO A 201 14.56 7.31 -2.10
N GLU A 202 14.15 7.83 -3.25
CA GLU A 202 13.63 6.99 -4.32
C GLU A 202 14.78 6.25 -5.01
N ASN A 203 14.83 4.93 -4.85
CA ASN A 203 15.71 4.12 -5.67
C ASN A 203 15.19 4.16 -7.11
N ARG A 204 15.87 4.91 -7.99
CA ARG A 204 15.58 4.94 -9.45
C ARG A 204 16.06 3.68 -10.20
N GLY A 205 16.72 2.75 -9.50
CA GLY A 205 17.23 1.52 -10.10
C GLY A 205 16.11 0.50 -10.33
N TYR A 206 15.70 0.38 -11.59
CA TYR A 206 15.57 -0.90 -12.27
C TYR A 206 16.58 -0.92 -13.41
#